data_AF-A0AAW9NJD2-F1
#
_entry.id   AF-A0AAW9NJD2-F1
#
_cell.length_a   1.000
_cell.length_b   1.000
_cell.length_c   1.000
_cell.angle_alpha   90.00
_cell.angle_beta   90.00
_cell.angle_gamma   90.00
#
_symmetry.space_group_name_H-M   'P 1'
#
loop_
_entity.id
_entity.type
_entity.pdbx_description
1 polymer ?
#
loop_
_entity_poly.entity_id
_entity_poly.type
_entity_poly.pdbx_seq_one_letter_code
_entity_poly.pdbx_strand_id
1 'polypeptide(L)' 'MQQNQPAKGNSGSIMKPEFAGTDAQKVKQQIQKDVSEGQGAMTSREAGAMRD' A
#
# COMPACT_ATOMS: atom_id res chain seq x y z
N MET A 1 2.61 -44.78 -7.78
CA MET A 1 1.54 -43.78 -7.91
C MET A 1 1.63 -42.81 -6.74
N GLN A 2 1.90 -41.54 -7.08
CA GLN A 2 1.69 -40.29 -6.34
C GLN A 2 2.35 -40.09 -4.95
N GLN A 3 3.46 -39.35 -5.01
CA GLN A 3 4.03 -38.57 -3.92
C GLN A 3 3.06 -37.44 -3.53
N ASN A 4 2.61 -37.43 -2.27
CA ASN A 4 1.83 -36.33 -1.71
C ASN A 4 2.80 -35.19 -1.33
N GLN A 5 3.02 -34.26 -2.24
CA GLN A 5 3.79 -33.04 -2.00
C GLN A 5 3.06 -32.15 -0.98
N PRO A 6 3.74 -31.62 0.05
CA PRO A 6 3.20 -30.52 0.81
C PRO A 6 3.25 -29.25 -0.06
N ALA A 7 2.10 -28.87 -0.60
CA ALA A 7 1.84 -27.52 -1.10
C ALA A 7 1.93 -26.55 0.09
N LYS A 8 3.14 -26.13 0.44
CA LYS A 8 3.37 -25.05 1.39
C LYS A 8 4.05 -23.93 0.62
N GLY A 9 3.21 -23.11 0.00
CA GLY A 9 3.59 -21.87 -0.65
C GLY A 9 4.31 -20.99 0.35
N ASN A 10 5.64 -21.07 0.36
CA ASN A 10 6.45 -19.92 0.70
C ASN A 10 6.23 -18.92 -0.43
N SER A 11 5.16 -18.14 -0.31
CA SER A 11 5.02 -16.85 -0.97
C SER A 11 6.09 -15.92 -0.41
N GLY A 12 7.36 -16.25 -0.67
CA GLY A 12 8.48 -15.35 -0.49
C GLY A 12 8.10 -14.09 -1.24
N SER A 13 8.07 -12.98 -0.52
CA SER A 13 7.65 -11.68 -1.03
C SER A 13 8.08 -11.51 -2.48
N ILE A 14 7.11 -11.43 -3.41
CA ILE A 14 7.33 -11.16 -4.84
C ILE A 14 7.85 -9.71 -5.03
N MET A 15 7.98 -8.95 -3.94
CA MET A 15 8.59 -7.64 -3.98
C MET A 15 10.11 -7.79 -3.96
N LYS A 16 10.74 -7.65 -5.14
CA LYS A 16 12.20 -7.47 -5.23
C LYS A 16 12.56 -6.24 -4.37
N PRO A 17 13.43 -6.35 -3.36
CA PRO A 17 13.75 -5.25 -2.44
C PRO A 17 14.19 -3.95 -3.14
N GLU A 18 14.84 -4.07 -4.30
CA GLU A 18 15.35 -2.93 -5.09
C GLU A 18 14.33 -2.36 -6.10
N PHE A 19 13.22 -3.06 -6.37
CA PHE A 19 12.13 -2.57 -7.24
C PHE A 19 11.06 -1.83 -6.44
N ALA A 20 10.96 -2.11 -5.13
CA ALA A 20 10.03 -1.49 -4.19
C ALA A 20 10.63 -0.27 -3.45
N GLY A 21 11.74 0.28 -3.94
CA GLY A 21 12.38 1.44 -3.33
C GLY A 21 11.64 2.73 -3.68
N THR A 22 10.59 3.06 -2.94
CA THR A 22 10.00 4.40 -3.05
C THR A 22 10.90 5.40 -2.32
N ASP A 23 11.23 6.51 -3.00
CA ASP A 23 11.96 7.60 -2.38
C ASP A 23 11.06 8.32 -1.37
N ALA A 24 11.35 8.13 -0.08
CA ALA A 24 10.57 8.71 1.01
C ALA A 24 10.48 10.25 0.93
N GLN A 25 11.51 10.94 0.40
CA GLN A 25 11.48 12.39 0.25
C GLN A 25 10.53 12.82 -0.87
N LYS A 26 10.49 12.07 -1.97
CA LYS A 26 9.52 12.32 -3.05
C LYS A 26 8.10 12.02 -2.61
N VAL A 27 7.88 10.91 -1.91
CA VAL A 27 6.56 10.55 -1.37
C VAL A 27 6.04 11.62 -0.42
N LYS A 28 6.90 12.11 0.48
CA LYS A 28 6.52 13.18 1.41
C LYS A 28 6.09 14.45 0.67
N GLN A 29 6.84 14.86 -0.36
CA GLN A 29 6.48 16.03 -1.17
C GLN A 29 5.17 15.82 -1.93
N GLN A 30 4.96 14.63 -2.50
CA GLN A 30 3.73 14.27 -3.19
C GLN A 30 2.52 14.33 -2.25
N ILE A 31 2.61 13.72 -1.06
CA ILE A 31 1.52 13.75 -0.07
C ILE A 31 1.17 15.20 0.31
N GLN A 32 2.17 16.06 0.54
CA GLN A 32 1.90 17.47 0.87
C GLN A 32 1.17 18.19 -0.26
N LYS A 33 1.56 17.93 -1.51
CA LYS A 33 0.90 18.48 -2.69
C LYS A 33 -0.54 17.96 -2.79
N ASP A 34 -0.73 16.65 -2.72
CA ASP A 34 -2.03 15.99 -2.84
C ASP A 34 -3.00 16.52 -1.78
N VAL A 35 -2.55 16.62 -0.52
CA VAL A 35 -3.35 17.22 0.56
C VAL A 35 -3.68 18.68 0.30
N SER A 36 -2.75 19.47 -0.24
CA SER A 36 -2.99 20.87 -0.61
C SER A 36 -4.00 21.02 -1.75
N GLU A 37 -4.04 20.05 -2.67
CA GLU A 37 -5.02 19.95 -3.74
C GLU A 37 -6.35 19.32 -3.27
N GLY A 38 -6.48 18.97 -1.99
CA GLY A 38 -7.65 18.31 -1.42
C GLY A 38 -7.75 16.82 -1.71
N GLN A 39 -6.77 16.24 -2.40
CA GLN A 39 -6.69 14.82 -2.69
C GLN A 39 -6.26 14.06 -1.43
N GLY A 40 -7.15 13.23 -0.89
CA GLY A 40 -6.89 12.49 0.35
C GLY A 40 -7.01 13.33 1.63
N ALA A 41 -7.40 14.60 1.53
CA ALA A 41 -7.76 15.44 2.67
C ALA A 41 -9.17 15.10 3.17
N MET A 42 -9.36 13.90 3.73
CA MET A 42 -10.64 13.51 4.31
C MET A 42 -10.74 14.08 5.73
N THR A 43 -11.67 14.99 5.98
CA THR A 43 -11.89 15.49 7.34
C THR A 43 -12.53 14.39 8.20
N SER A 44 -12.31 14.42 9.52
CA SER A 44 -12.86 13.42 10.45
C SER A 44 -14.39 13.30 10.39
N ARG A 45 -15.07 14.39 10.02
CA ARG A 45 -16.52 14.43 9.79
C ARG A 45 -16.92 13.64 8.55
N GLU A 46 -16.24 13.86 7.43
CA GLU A 46 -16.51 13.17 6.16
C GLU A 46 -16.19 11.68 6.26
N ALA A 47 -15.06 11.32 6.87
CA ALA A 47 -14.69 9.93 7.11
C ALA A 47 -15.69 9.19 8.01
N GLY A 48 -16.25 9.89 9.00
CA GLY A 48 -17.26 9.33 9.91
C GLY A 48 -18.61 9.05 9.23
N ALA A 49 -18.92 9.78 8.16
CA ALA A 49 -20.17 9.65 7.42
C ALA A 49 -20.14 8.56 6.32
N MET A 50 -18.97 8.00 5.98
CA MET A 50 -18.83 6.93 4.98
C MET A 50 -19.20 5.53 5.49
N ARG A 51 -19.79 5.41 6.68
CA ARG A 51 -20.05 4.13 7.36
C ARG A 51 -21.42 3.51 7.11
N ASP A 52 -22.25 4.12 6.27
CA ASP A 52 -23.58 3.59 5.89
C ASP A 52 -23.57 2.79 4.58
#